data_AF-A0A3D4TWH9-F1
#
_entry.id   AF-A0A3D4TWH9-F1
#
_cell.length_a   1.000
_cell.length_b   1.000
_cell.length_c   1.000
_cell.angle_alpha   90.00
_cell.angle_beta   90.00
_cell.angle_gamma   90.00
#
_symmetry.space_group_name_H-M   'P 1'
#
loop_
_entity.id
_entity.type
_entity.pdbx_description
1 polymer ?
#
loop_
_entity_poly.entity_id
_entity_poly.type
_entity_poly.pdbx_seq_one_letter_code
_entity_poly.pdbx_strand_id
1 'polypeptide(L)' 'MNAFVLAGQIGMMEVVVILVVVLLFFGGRKIPELMRGLGQGVGEFKKGMRDGDQPTSTDDKKDTKTPKE' A
#
# COMPACT_ATOMS: atom_id res chain seq x y z
N MET A 1 -9.09 -1.31 -34.74
CA MET A 1 -8.40 -0.59 -33.65
C MET A 1 -8.82 -1.17 -32.29
N ASN A 2 -7.84 -1.66 -31.53
CA ASN A 2 -7.78 -1.68 -30.06
C ASN A 2 -8.31 -2.89 -29.26
N ALA A 3 -8.63 -4.03 -29.88
CA ALA A 3 -8.83 -5.27 -29.10
C ALA A 3 -7.51 -5.84 -28.52
N PHE A 4 -6.36 -5.43 -29.08
CA PHE A 4 -5.02 -5.87 -28.66
C PHE A 4 -4.56 -5.30 -27.30
N VAL A 5 -5.18 -4.22 -26.82
CA VAL A 5 -4.87 -3.57 -25.53
C VAL A 5 -5.41 -4.36 -24.34
N LEU A 6 -6.42 -5.22 -24.53
CA LEU A 6 -7.17 -5.82 -23.43
C LEU A 6 -6.48 -6.99 -22.71
N ALA A 7 -5.43 -7.61 -23.26
CA ALA A 7 -4.96 -8.90 -22.73
C ALA A 7 -3.44 -9.07 -22.51
N GLY A 8 -2.57 -8.14 -22.91
CA GLY A 8 -1.12 -8.39 -22.75
C GLY A 8 -0.16 -7.21 -22.94
N GLN A 9 -0.66 -6.01 -23.19
CA GLN A 9 0.16 -4.82 -23.43
C GLN A 9 -0.44 -3.63 -22.66
N ILE A 10 -0.79 -3.82 -21.38
CA ILE A 10 -1.08 -2.68 -20.52
C ILE A 10 0.27 -1.96 -20.33
N GLY A 11 0.52 -0.97 -21.18
CA GLY A 11 1.67 -0.11 -21.08
C GLY A 11 1.56 0.76 -19.84
N MET A 12 2.70 1.32 -19.42
CA MET A 12 2.74 2.22 -18.26
C MET A 12 1.79 3.43 -18.45
N MET A 13 1.52 3.83 -19.69
CA MET A 13 0.59 4.92 -20.00
C MET A 13 -0.87 4.57 -19.69
N GLU A 14 -1.33 3.37 -20.04
CA GLU A 14 -2.69 2.93 -19.73
C GLU A 14 -2.93 2.84 -18.21
N VAL A 15 -1.96 2.32 -17.47
CA VAL A 15 -2.04 2.27 -15.99
C VAL A 15 -2.18 3.68 -15.39
N VAL A 16 -1.39 4.64 -15.89
CA VAL A 16 -1.45 6.02 -15.42
C VAL A 16 -2.80 6.66 -15.72
N VAL A 17 -3.37 6.45 -16.92
CA VAL A 17 -4.70 6.96 -17.27
C VAL A 17 -5.78 6.38 -16.35
N ILE A 18 -5.75 5.07 -16.09
CA ILE A 18 -6.69 4.42 -15.17
C ILE A 18 -6.55 4.99 -13.76
N LEU A 19 -5.32 5.15 -13.25
CA LEU A 19 -5.06 5.75 -11.95
C LEU A 19 -5.62 7.17 -11.84
N VAL A 20 -5.43 8.01 -12.87
CA VAL A 20 -5.98 9.37 -12.89
C VAL A 20 -7.50 9.35 -12.85
N VAL A 21 -8.15 8.49 -13.61
CA VAL A 21 -9.62 8.34 -13.60
C VAL A 21 -10.09 7.94 -12.20
N VAL A 22 -9.50 6.90 -11.60
CA VAL A 22 -9.84 6.48 -10.23
C VAL A 22 -9.62 7.62 -9.22
N LEU A 23 -8.53 8.38 -9.37
CA LEU A 23 -8.23 9.52 -8.50
C LEU A 23 -9.24 10.66 -8.64
N LEU A 24 -9.82 10.87 -9.83
CA LEU A 24 -10.89 11.86 -10.03
C LEU A 24 -12.20 11.42 -9.38
N PHE A 25 -12.56 10.15 -9.48
CA PHE A 25 -13.80 9.62 -8.87
C PHE A 25 -13.71 9.51 -7.34
N PHE A 26 -12.59 9.00 -6.82
CA PHE A 26 -12.40 8.80 -5.38
C PHE A 26 -11.79 10.02 -4.69
N GLY A 27 -11.15 10.92 -5.44
CA GLY A 27 -10.36 12.04 -4.92
C GLY A 27 -8.99 11.60 -4.41
N GLY A 28 -7.99 12.49 -4.52
CA GLY A 28 -6.61 12.23 -4.08
C GLY A 28 -6.44 11.96 -2.57
N ARG A 29 -7.45 12.22 -1.75
CA ARG A 29 -7.40 12.03 -0.30
C ARG A 29 -7.91 10.67 0.18
N LYS A 30 -8.79 9.99 -0.58
CA LYS A 30 -9.36 8.70 -0.14
C LYS A 30 -8.38 7.54 -0.27
N ILE A 31 -7.56 7.51 -1.32
CA ILE A 31 -6.53 6.46 -1.49
C ILE A 31 -5.54 6.40 -0.30
N PRO A 32 -4.90 7.50 0.14
CA PRO A 32 -3.98 7.46 1.27
C PRO A 32 -4.67 7.20 2.62
N GLU A 33 -5.92 7.64 2.78
CA GLU A 33 -6.72 7.36 3.98
C GLU A 33 -7.05 5.87 4.10
N LEU A 34 -7.46 5.24 3.01
CA LEU A 34 -7.69 3.79 2.93
C LEU A 34 -6.40 2.99 3.14
N MET A 35 -5.29 3.42 2.54
CA MET A 35 -3.98 2.78 2.73
C MET A 35 -3.51 2.87 4.18
N ARG A 36 -3.71 4.00 4.87
CA ARG A 36 -3.40 4.14 6.30
C ARG A 36 -4.22 3.16 7.14
N GLY A 37 -5.54 3.09 6.93
CA GLY A 37 -6.41 2.17 7.65
C GLY A 37 -6.05 0.70 7.40
N LEU A 38 -5.82 0.33 6.13
CA LEU A 38 -5.40 -1.02 5.75
C LEU A 38 -4.03 -1.37 6.34
N GLY A 39 -3.06 -0.46 6.27
CA GLY A 39 -1.71 -0.66 6.77
C GLY A 39 -1.67 -0.86 8.29
N GLN A 40 -2.48 -0.10 9.03
CA GLN A 40 -2.65 -0.29 10.47
C GLN A 40 -3.29 -1.65 10.79
N GLY A 41 -4.37 -2.02 10.09
CA GLY A 41 -5.04 -3.31 10.28
C GLY A 41 -4.14 -4.50 9.96
N VAL A 42 -3.38 -4.44 8.85
CA VAL A 42 -2.41 -5.48 8.48
C VAL A 42 -1.26 -5.55 9.49
N GLY A 43 -0.82 -4.42 10.02
CA GLY A 43 0.21 -4.35 11.05
C GLY A 43 -0.23 -5.01 12.37
N GLU A 44 -1.44 -4.68 12.85
CA GLU A 44 -2.02 -5.30 14.04
C GLU A 44 -2.32 -6.79 13.84
N PHE A 45 -2.81 -7.17 12.66
CA PHE A 45 -3.03 -8.58 12.30
C PHE A 45 -1.73 -9.38 12.34
N LYS A 46 -0.64 -8.84 11.76
CA LYS A 46 0.68 -9.48 11.78
C LYS A 46 1.25 -9.55 13.20
N LYS A 47 0.98 -8.57 14.05
CA LYS A 47 1.41 -8.55 15.46
C LYS A 47 0.67 -9.61 16.28
N GLY A 48 -0.66 -9.65 16.17
CA GLY A 48 -1.48 -10.66 16.87
C GLY A 48 -1.18 -12.09 16.43
N MET A 49 -0.87 -12.30 15.14
CA MET A 49 -0.46 -13.61 14.63
C MET A 49 0.93 -14.06 15.13
N ARG A 50 1.84 -13.11 15.46
CA ARG A 50 3.15 -13.40 16.05
C ARG A 50 3.07 -13.65 17.56
N ASP A 51 2.21 -12.91 18.26
CA ASP A 51 1.99 -13.08 19.70
C ASP A 51 1.29 -14.41 20.05
N GLY A 52 0.62 -15.05 19.08
CA GLY A 52 0.02 -16.37 19.23
C GLY A 52 1.01 -17.55 19.23
N ASP A 53 2.26 -17.34 18.79
CA ASP A 53 3.20 -18.45 18.53
C ASP A 53 4.47 -18.46 19.42
N GLN A 54 4.78 -17.43 20.23
CA GLN A 54 5.83 -17.50 21.28
C GLN A 54 5.89 -16.23 22.15
N PRO A 55 6.38 -16.32 23.42
CA PRO A 55 6.48 -15.17 24.31
C PRO A 55 7.70 -14.32 23.94
N THR A 56 7.45 -13.03 23.72
CA THR A 56 8.39 -11.90 23.89
C THR A 56 9.79 -12.06 23.26
N SER A 57 9.99 -11.50 22.07
CA SER A 57 11.27 -10.87 21.70
C SER A 57 11.07 -9.84 20.59
N THR A 58 11.37 -8.59 20.96
CA THR A 58 11.84 -7.48 20.14
C THR A 58 12.27 -7.84 18.71
N ASP A 59 11.62 -7.27 17.69
CA ASP A 59 12.31 -6.60 16.57
C ASP A 59 11.32 -5.80 15.70
N ASP A 60 11.41 -4.48 15.79
CA ASP A 60 11.23 -3.57 14.66
C ASP A 60 12.11 -2.34 14.95
N LYS A 61 13.43 -2.53 14.80
CA LYS A 61 14.36 -1.42 14.55
C LYS A 61 14.42 -1.17 13.04
N LYS A 62 14.36 0.12 12.69
CA LYS A 62 14.57 0.82 11.40
C LYS A 62 13.26 1.29 10.77
N ASP A 63 13.03 2.55 10.45
CA ASP A 63 13.86 3.74 10.25
C ASP A 63 12.86 4.92 10.39
N THR A 64 12.97 5.87 11.31
CA THR A 64 13.79 7.08 11.17
C THR A 64 14.08 7.63 12.56
N LYS A 65 15.28 7.35 13.06
CA LYS A 65 16.01 8.33 13.88
C LYS A 65 17.25 8.67 13.08
N THR A 66 17.19 9.80 12.39
CA THR A 66 18.38 10.63 12.18
C THR A 66 18.35 11.69 13.28
N PRO A 67 19.02 11.50 14.44
CA PRO A 67 19.36 12.60 15.31
C PRO A 67 20.71 13.19 14.85
N LYS A 68 20.68 14.50 14.56
CA LYS A 68 21.78 15.48 14.65
C LYS A 68 22.98 15.30 13.71
N GLU A 69 23.14 16.24 12.77
CA GLU A 69 23.98 17.44 12.96
C GLU A 69 23.27 18.66 12.38
#